data_AF-A0A7S3MYN0-F1
#
_entry.id   AF-A0A7S3MYN0-F1
#
_cell.length_a   1.000
_cell.length_b   1.000
_cell.length_c   1.000
_cell.angle_alpha   90.00
_cell.angle_beta   90.00
_cell.angle_gamma   90.00
#
_symmetry.space_group_name_H-M   'P 1'
#
loop_
_entity.id
_entity.type
_entity.pdbx_description
1 polymer ?
#
loop_
_entity_poly.entity_id
_entity_poly.type
_entity_poly.pdbx_seq_one_letter_code
_entity_poly.pdbx_strand_id
1 'polypeptide(L)'
;MADYVDLLDYLKGTLSLTNEPTYVFGGSYGGMLAAWLRQKIPNKFDGAIAASAPVRWFYEVIYPSNYTNQVADDIVNQDMGGQKCFDGLKNGFFDMLSMVYDASQYKTIQDIFQ
;
A
#
# COMPACT_ATOMS: atom_id res chain seq x y z
N MET A 1 -4.24 5.83 17.10
CA MET A 1 -2.87 6.14 17.59
C MET A 1 -2.79 6.11 19.12
N ALA A 2 -3.85 6.49 19.84
CA ALA A 2 -3.91 6.39 21.30
C ALA A 2 -3.54 4.99 21.82
N ASP A 3 -4.07 3.92 21.22
CA ASP A 3 -3.76 2.56 21.64
C ASP A 3 -2.25 2.22 21.65
N TYR A 4 -1.48 2.73 20.68
CA TYR A 4 -0.02 2.54 20.66
C TYR A 4 0.69 3.29 21.78
N VAL A 5 0.15 4.45 22.17
CA VAL A 5 0.67 5.25 23.28
C VAL A 5 0.36 4.56 24.60
N ASP A 6 -0.87 4.13 24.80
CA ASP A 6 -1.30 3.46 26.04
C ASP A 6 -0.54 2.14 26.23
N LEU A 7 -0.35 1.39 25.15
CA LEU A 7 0.48 0.18 25.17
C LEU A 7 1.95 0.50 25.50
N LEU A 8 2.53 1.54 24.88
CA LEU A 8 3.91 1.93 25.17
C LEU A 8 4.08 2.32 26.65
N ASP A 9 3.14 3.09 27.20
CA ASP A 9 3.17 3.52 28.59
C ASP A 9 3.04 2.33 29.55
N TYR A 10 2.13 1.40 29.24
CA TYR A 10 1.99 0.16 29.99
C TYR A 10 3.28 -0.67 29.96
N LEU A 11 3.89 -0.85 28.78
CA LEU A 11 5.13 -1.63 28.63
C LEU A 11 6.30 -0.97 29.35
N LYS A 12 6.51 0.34 29.17
CA LYS A 12 7.58 1.08 29.85
C LYS A 12 7.43 1.06 31.36
N GLY A 13 6.21 1.20 31.88
CA GLY A 13 5.93 1.09 33.31
C GLY A 13 6.18 -0.32 33.85
N THR A 14 5.68 -1.35 33.16
CA THR A 14 5.78 -2.75 33.60
C THR A 14 7.23 -3.28 33.56
N LEU A 15 8.01 -2.82 32.58
CA LEU A 15 9.38 -3.28 32.36
C LEU A 15 10.45 -2.33 32.92
N SER A 16 10.06 -1.25 33.61
CA SER A 16 10.97 -0.22 34.14
C SER A 16 11.85 0.46 33.07
N LEU A 17 11.29 0.68 31.86
CA LEU A 17 11.98 1.25 30.70
C LEU A 17 11.61 2.74 30.46
N THR A 18 11.22 3.46 31.51
CA THR A 18 10.65 4.82 31.42
C THR A 18 11.54 5.82 30.67
N ASN A 19 12.86 5.69 30.80
CA ASN A 19 13.86 6.58 30.19
C ASN A 19 14.48 6.02 28.90
N GLU A 20 14.06 4.83 28.45
CA GLU A 20 14.66 4.19 27.29
C GLU A 20 14.11 4.78 25.98
N PRO A 21 14.97 4.97 24.97
CA PRO A 21 14.56 5.52 23.69
C PRO A 21 13.61 4.55 22.98
N THR A 22 12.61 5.08 22.27
CA THR A 22 11.59 4.31 21.57
C THR A 22 11.59 4.63 20.10
N TYR A 23 11.79 3.60 19.29
CA TYR A 23 11.70 3.67 17.83
C TYR A 23 10.50 2.87 17.34
N VAL A 24 9.68 3.48 16.49
CA VAL A 24 8.51 2.82 15.89
C VAL A 24 8.80 2.42 14.44
N PHE A 25 8.41 1.21 14.06
CA PHE A 25 8.63 0.66 12.73
C PHE A 25 7.28 0.31 12.10
N GLY A 26 7.15 0.52 10.80
CA GLY A 26 5.95 0.12 10.09
C GLY A 26 6.12 0.16 8.58
N GLY A 27 5.37 -0.70 7.89
CA GLY A 27 5.26 -0.77 6.44
C GLY A 27 3.89 -0.32 5.94
N SER A 28 3.80 0.27 4.75
CA SER A 28 2.52 0.68 4.13
C SER A 28 1.72 1.59 5.08
N TYR A 29 0.45 1.28 5.36
CA TYR A 29 -0.35 2.00 6.35
C TYR A 29 0.29 2.00 7.75
N GLY A 30 0.92 0.89 8.16
CA GLY A 30 1.71 0.84 9.40
C GLY A 30 2.88 1.83 9.38
N GLY A 31 3.48 2.08 8.23
CA GLY A 31 4.51 3.11 8.06
C GLY A 31 3.96 4.52 8.16
N MET A 32 2.73 4.76 7.67
CA MET A 32 2.04 6.04 7.88
C MET A 32 1.79 6.28 9.38
N LEU A 33 1.31 5.25 10.10
CA LEU A 33 1.13 5.30 11.54
C LEU A 33 2.45 5.56 12.27
N ALA A 34 3.54 4.88 11.90
CA ALA A 34 4.87 5.09 12.47
C ALA A 34 5.35 6.55 12.29
N ALA A 35 5.24 7.08 11.07
CA ALA A 35 5.58 8.47 10.78
C ALA A 35 4.73 9.46 11.60
N TRP A 36 3.42 9.24 11.69
CA TRP A 36 2.51 10.12 12.41
C TRP A 36 2.66 10.04 13.93
N LEU A 37 2.94 8.87 14.50
CA LEU A 37 3.25 8.74 15.92
C LEU A 37 4.47 9.58 16.28
N ARG A 38 5.55 9.50 15.49
CA ARG A 38 6.75 10.31 15.68
C ARG A 38 6.50 11.81 15.51
N GLN A 39 5.67 12.18 14.54
CA GLN A 39 5.36 13.58 14.24
C GLN A 39 4.43 14.22 15.29
N LYS A 40 3.39 13.50 15.72
CA LYS A 40 2.34 14.02 16.60
C LYS A 40 2.67 13.87 18.08
N ILE A 41 3.48 12.88 18.45
CA ILE A 41 3.79 12.54 19.85
C ILE A 41 5.33 12.42 20.02
N PRO A 42 6.08 13.49 19.70
CA PRO A 42 7.54 13.44 19.63
C PRO A 42 8.21 13.21 20.99
N ASN A 43 7.49 13.40 22.10
CA ASN A 43 7.97 13.17 23.46
C ASN A 43 7.96 11.68 23.87
N LYS A 44 7.25 10.82 23.14
CA LYS A 44 7.18 9.38 23.43
C LYS A 44 7.93 8.51 22.43
N PHE A 45 8.10 8.99 21.20
CA PHE A 45 8.78 8.27 20.12
C PHE A 45 9.97 9.11 19.64
N ASP A 46 11.18 8.58 19.80
CA ASP A 46 12.44 9.26 19.45
C ASP A 46 12.71 9.21 17.93
N GLY A 47 12.28 8.13 17.28
CA GLY A 47 12.42 7.94 15.84
C GLY A 47 11.37 7.01 15.24
N ALA A 48 11.29 7.01 13.91
CA ALA A 48 10.42 6.13 13.16
C ALA A 48 11.09 5.63 11.88
N ILE A 49 10.86 4.36 11.54
CA ILE A 49 11.10 3.81 10.19
C ILE A 49 9.75 3.56 9.53
N ALA A 50 9.43 4.37 8.53
CA ALA A 50 8.20 4.34 7.77
C ALA A 50 8.44 3.76 6.36
N ALA A 51 8.51 2.43 6.27
CA ALA A 51 8.82 1.72 5.03
C ALA A 51 7.64 1.73 4.05
N SER A 52 7.88 2.11 2.79
CA SER A 52 6.86 2.17 1.72
C SER A 52 5.56 2.86 2.17
N ALA A 53 5.67 3.90 3.00
CA ALA A 53 4.54 4.55 3.63
C ALA A 53 3.93 5.61 2.69
N PRO A 54 2.67 5.46 2.23
CA PRO A 54 2.08 6.39 1.29
C PRO A 54 1.57 7.68 1.98
N VAL A 55 2.41 8.35 2.77
CA VAL A 55 2.04 9.53 3.59
C VAL A 55 1.58 10.75 2.78
N ARG A 56 1.77 10.74 1.45
CA ARG A 56 1.32 11.78 0.51
C ARG A 56 0.11 11.37 -0.34
N TRP A 57 -0.39 10.14 -0.21
CA TRP A 57 -1.49 9.64 -1.04
C TRP A 57 -2.85 10.10 -0.53
N PHE A 58 -3.09 11.41 -0.63
CA PHE A 58 -4.36 12.05 -0.29
C PHE A 58 -4.87 12.87 -1.48
N TYR A 59 -6.18 13.12 -1.50
CA TYR A 59 -6.81 13.99 -2.49
C TYR A 59 -6.07 15.35 -2.54
N GLU A 60 -5.94 15.92 -3.74
CA GLU A 60 -5.18 17.16 -4.02
C GLU A 60 -3.65 17.10 -3.83
N VAL A 61 -3.07 16.02 -3.30
CA VAL A 61 -1.61 15.90 -3.14
C VAL A 61 -0.95 15.13 -4.28
N ILE A 62 -1.62 14.09 -4.79
CA ILE A 62 -1.16 13.23 -5.90
C ILE A 62 -2.35 12.91 -6.82
N TYR A 63 -2.11 12.77 -8.12
CA TYR A 63 -3.12 12.32 -9.07
C TYR A 63 -3.55 10.86 -8.81
N PRO A 64 -4.86 10.53 -8.87
CA PRO A 64 -5.33 9.16 -8.64
C PRO A 64 -4.71 8.11 -9.59
N SER A 65 -4.33 8.53 -10.80
CA SER A 65 -3.73 7.66 -11.82
C SER A 65 -2.26 7.32 -11.56
N ASN A 66 -1.57 7.98 -10.62
CA ASN A 66 -0.13 7.75 -10.41
C ASN A 66 0.18 6.29 -10.07
N TYR A 67 -0.69 5.62 -9.31
CA TYR A 67 -0.41 4.25 -8.86
C TYR A 67 -0.53 3.30 -10.04
N THR A 68 -1.62 3.41 -10.79
CA THR A 68 -1.85 2.61 -12.00
C THR A 68 -0.80 2.89 -13.08
N ASN A 69 -0.32 4.13 -13.21
CA ASN A 69 0.74 4.47 -14.14
C ASN A 69 2.06 3.82 -13.73
N GLN A 70 2.43 3.91 -12.46
CA GLN A 70 3.63 3.25 -11.94
C GLN A 70 3.58 1.73 -12.15
N VAL A 71 2.43 1.10 -11.86
CA VAL A 71 2.24 -0.33 -12.13
C VAL A 71 2.36 -0.65 -13.62
N ALA A 72 1.80 0.18 -14.51
CA ALA A 72 1.92 -0.01 -15.95
C ALA A 72 3.37 0.12 -16.43
N ASP A 73 4.11 1.10 -15.94
CA ASP A 73 5.53 1.29 -16.23
C ASP A 73 6.35 0.08 -15.78
N ASP A 74 6.05 -0.44 -14.59
CA ASP A 74 6.68 -1.65 -14.05
C ASP A 74 6.39 -2.89 -14.91
N ILE A 75 5.15 -3.04 -15.41
CA ILE A 75 4.77 -4.16 -16.28
C ILE A 75 5.51 -4.10 -17.63
N VAL A 76 5.66 -2.91 -18.22
CA VAL A 76 6.35 -2.71 -19.50
C VAL A 76 7.86 -2.90 -19.35
N ASN A 77 8.42 -2.66 -18.17
CA ASN A 77 9.82 -2.86 -17.87
C ASN A 77 10.25 -4.32 -18.16
N GLN A 78 11.32 -4.48 -18.94
CA GLN A 78 11.83 -5.78 -19.39
C GLN A 78 12.34 -6.66 -18.24
N ASP A 79 12.82 -6.07 -17.14
CA ASP A 79 13.32 -6.80 -15.98
C ASP A 79 12.18 -7.34 -15.09
N MET A 80 10.93 -6.92 -15.34
CA MET A 80 9.75 -7.34 -14.57
C MET A 80 8.74 -8.13 -15.41
N GLY A 81 8.19 -7.53 -16.47
CA GLY A 81 7.17 -8.17 -17.32
C GLY A 81 7.48 -8.10 -18.81
N GLY A 82 8.01 -6.98 -19.27
CA GLY A 82 8.33 -6.71 -20.67
C GLY A 82 7.10 -6.52 -21.56
N GLN A 83 7.36 -6.10 -22.79
CA GLN A 83 6.33 -5.75 -23.77
C GLN A 83 5.30 -6.86 -24.00
N LYS A 84 5.74 -8.13 -24.03
CA LYS A 84 4.84 -9.27 -24.24
C LYS A 84 3.82 -9.43 -23.11
N CYS A 85 4.22 -9.18 -21.86
CA CYS A 85 3.31 -9.20 -20.70
C CYS A 85 2.29 -8.06 -20.82
N PHE A 86 2.76 -6.86 -21.13
CA PHE A 86 1.90 -5.69 -21.32
C PHE A 86 0.86 -5.92 -22.44
N ASP A 87 1.28 -6.42 -23.61
CA ASP A 87 0.39 -6.69 -24.74
C ASP A 87 -0.65 -7.76 -24.39
N GLY A 88 -0.24 -8.82 -23.67
CA GLY A 88 -1.14 -9.86 -23.19
C GLY A 88 -2.22 -9.32 -22.25
N LEU A 89 -1.83 -8.49 -21.28
CA LEU A 89 -2.79 -7.83 -20.38
C LEU A 89 -3.73 -6.91 -21.13
N LYS A 90 -3.19 -6.04 -22.00
CA LYS A 90 -3.97 -5.11 -22.81
C LYS A 90 -5.02 -5.82 -23.66
N ASN A 91 -4.63 -6.87 -24.38
CA ASN A 91 -5.54 -7.63 -25.24
C ASN A 91 -6.56 -8.41 -24.41
N GLY A 92 -6.14 -9.05 -23.31
CA GLY A 92 -7.05 -9.78 -22.44
C GLY A 92 -8.13 -8.90 -21.81
N PHE A 93 -7.79 -7.69 -21.35
CA PHE A 93 -8.79 -6.74 -20.88
C PHE A 93 -9.70 -6.23 -21.99
N PHE A 94 -9.18 -6.01 -23.21
CA PHE A 94 -9.98 -5.63 -24.37
C PHE A 94 -11.02 -6.72 -24.73
N ASP A 95 -10.58 -7.98 -24.79
CA ASP A 95 -11.44 -9.12 -25.09
C ASP A 95 -12.52 -9.28 -24.00
N MET A 96 -12.14 -9.23 -22.72
CA MET A 96 -13.09 -9.31 -21.60
C MET A 96 -14.12 -8.20 -21.65
N LEU A 97 -13.72 -6.95 -21.90
CA LEU A 97 -14.65 -5.82 -22.02
C LEU A 97 -15.63 -6.03 -23.17
N SER A 98 -15.21 -6.61 -24.29
CA SER A 98 -16.11 -6.91 -25.41
C SER A 98 -17.16 -7.97 -25.05
N MET A 99 -16.81 -8.94 -24.21
CA MET A 99 -17.69 -10.02 -23.77
C MET A 99 -18.67 -9.59 -22.67
N VAL A 100 -18.29 -8.65 -21.79
CA VAL A 100 -19.14 -8.19 -20.66
C VAL A 100 -20.45 -7.54 -21.13
N TYR A 101 -20.47 -6.94 -22.32
CA TYR A 101 -21.67 -6.34 -22.90
C TYR A 101 -22.58 -7.35 -23.63
N ASP A 102 -22.17 -8.62 -23.74
CA ASP A 102 -22.97 -9.70 -24.33
C ASP A 102 -23.28 -10.77 -23.28
N ALA A 103 -24.52 -10.78 -22.78
CA ALA A 103 -24.96 -11.74 -21.78
C ALA A 103 -24.83 -13.21 -22.22
N SER A 104 -24.79 -13.49 -23.53
CA SER A 104 -24.56 -14.85 -24.03
C SER A 104 -23.14 -15.36 -23.75
N GLN A 105 -22.18 -14.44 -23.56
CA GLN A 105 -20.78 -14.75 -23.29
C GLN A 105 -20.49 -14.96 -21.79
N TYR A 106 -21.45 -14.77 -20.90
CA TYR A 106 -21.20 -14.86 -19.45
C TYR A 106 -20.75 -16.26 -19.04
N LYS A 107 -21.31 -17.31 -19.65
CA LYS A 107 -20.84 -18.67 -19.44
C LYS A 107 -19.42 -18.86 -19.93
N THR A 108 -19.07 -18.32 -21.10
CA THR A 108 -17.71 -18.34 -21.63
C THR A 108 -16.72 -17.64 -20.71
N ILE A 109 -17.06 -16.46 -20.17
CA ILE A 109 -16.22 -15.76 -19.19
C ILE A 109 -16.05 -16.63 -17.95
N GLN A 110 -17.14 -17.20 -17.44
CA GLN A 110 -17.11 -18.08 -16.28
C GLN A 110 -16.20 -19.29 -16.51
N ASP A 111 -16.29 -19.93 -17.67
CA ASP A 111 -15.48 -21.10 -18.03
C ASP A 111 -13.98 -20.76 -18.18
N ILE A 112 -13.62 -19.52 -18.56
CA ILE A 112 -12.22 -19.08 -18.69
C ILE A 112 -11.56 -18.79 -17.34
N PHE A 113 -12.32 -18.33 -16.33
CA PHE A 113 -11.81 -17.82 -15.04
C PHE A 113 -12.14 -18.69 -13.81
N GLN A 114 -12.69 -19.90 -14.01
CA GLN A 114 -12.95 -20.89 -12.94
C GLN A 114 -11.87 -21.99 -12.90
#